data_AF-A0A522ZJN3-F1
#
_entry.id   AF-A0A522ZJN3-F1
#
_cell.length_a   1.000
_cell.length_b   1.000
_cell.length_c   1.000
_cell.angle_alpha   90.00
_cell.angle_beta   90.00
_cell.angle_gamma   90.00
#
_symmetry.space_group_name_H-M   'P 1'
#
loop_
_entity.id
_entity.type
_entity.pdbx_description
1 polymer ?
#
loop_
_entity_poly.entity_id
_entity_poly.type
_entity_poly.pdbx_seq_one_letter_code
_entity_poly.pdbx_strand_id
1 'polypeptide(L)'
;MKTDFEHWLAAQFADTGPFTIFILLVRITSSNAVPLRSSYAHLIGDEMTWKEMRGLLDGARTPWDGVAFFVGLGHQGGPLPDPVAARKLKEVEADVKADPLTLNRGLFFDREGRHLRIDETTA
;
A
#
# COMPACT_ATOMS: atom_id res chain seq x y z
N MET A 1 1.20 20.89 -6.83
CA MET A 1 1.05 20.71 -5.37
C MET A 1 1.24 19.23 -5.10
N LYS A 2 2.06 18.85 -4.11
CA LYS A 2 2.26 17.43 -3.77
C LYS A 2 0.99 16.87 -3.10
N THR A 3 0.64 15.64 -3.45
CA THR A 3 -0.42 14.81 -2.86
C THR A 3 0.02 14.24 -1.51
N ASP A 4 -0.91 13.68 -0.74
CA ASP A 4 -0.60 13.00 0.53
C ASP A 4 0.38 11.84 0.31
N PHE A 5 0.25 11.13 -0.81
CA PHE A 5 1.19 10.07 -1.22
C PHE A 5 2.62 10.59 -1.37
N GLU A 6 2.82 11.71 -2.09
CA GLU A 6 4.16 12.28 -2.30
C GLU A 6 4.78 12.82 -1.01
N HIS A 7 3.96 13.37 -0.10
CA HIS A 7 4.44 13.78 1.21
C HIS A 7 4.84 12.58 2.06
N TRP A 8 4.03 11.52 2.06
CA TRP A 8 4.35 10.29 2.77
C TRP A 8 5.62 9.63 2.24
N LEU A 9 5.74 9.47 0.92
CA LEU A 9 6.88 8.78 0.32
C LEU A 9 8.20 9.46 0.67
N ALA A 10 8.24 10.80 0.59
CA ALA A 10 9.41 11.58 0.98
C ALA A 10 9.76 11.39 2.47
N ALA A 11 8.77 11.41 3.36
CA ALA A 11 9.00 11.20 4.79
C ALA A 11 9.48 9.77 5.11
N GLN A 12 8.86 8.77 4.49
CA GLN A 12 9.21 7.36 4.64
C GLN A 12 10.65 7.08 4.16
N PHE A 13 11.01 7.63 3.01
CA PHE A 13 12.34 7.45 2.44
C PHE A 13 13.40 8.19 3.25
N ALA A 14 13.10 9.39 3.77
CA ALA A 14 14.01 10.12 4.64
C ALA A 14 14.32 9.36 5.96
N ASP A 15 13.34 8.63 6.50
CA ASP A 15 13.49 7.84 7.73
C ASP A 15 14.23 6.50 7.48
N THR A 16 13.92 5.83 6.37
CA THR A 16 14.31 4.42 6.18
C THR A 16 15.32 4.16 5.07
N GLY A 17 15.56 5.15 4.21
CA GLY A 17 16.23 4.95 2.92
C GLY A 17 15.38 4.08 1.99
N PRO A 18 16.00 3.30 1.09
CA PRO A 18 15.27 2.35 0.23
C PRO A 18 14.49 1.30 1.04
N PHE A 19 13.29 0.93 0.60
CA PHE A 19 12.44 -0.03 1.32
C PHE A 19 11.59 -0.88 0.38
N THR A 20 10.94 -1.90 0.92
CA THR A 20 9.92 -2.68 0.20
C THR A 20 8.53 -2.16 0.53
N ILE A 21 7.72 -1.93 -0.50
CA ILE A 21 6.31 -1.58 -0.36
C ILE A 21 5.47 -2.79 -0.77
N PHE A 22 4.57 -3.22 0.11
CA PHE A 22 3.52 -4.20 -0.18
C PHE A 22 2.28 -3.43 -0.60
N ILE A 23 1.71 -3.83 -1.72
CA ILE A 23 0.64 -3.11 -2.42
C ILE A 23 -0.58 -4.02 -2.44
N LEU A 24 -1.68 -3.55 -1.87
CA LEU A 24 -2.98 -4.24 -1.92
C LEU A 24 -3.99 -3.33 -2.63
N LEU A 25 -4.44 -3.74 -3.81
CA LEU A 25 -5.56 -3.08 -4.50
C LEU A 25 -6.87 -3.50 -3.86
N VAL A 26 -7.76 -2.54 -3.65
CA VAL A 26 -8.99 -2.71 -2.88
C VAL A 26 -10.19 -2.20 -3.69
N ARG A 27 -11.26 -2.99 -3.67
CA ARG A 27 -12.61 -2.60 -4.08
C ARG A 27 -13.33 -2.07 -2.85
N ILE A 28 -13.83 -0.84 -2.91
CA ILE A 28 -14.57 -0.22 -1.82
C ILE A 28 -16.05 -0.25 -2.19
N THR A 29 -16.87 -0.75 -1.27
CA THR A 29 -18.33 -0.75 -1.34
C THR A 29 -18.89 0.10 -0.21
N SER A 30 -20.21 0.28 -0.15
CA SER A 30 -20.84 1.09 0.90
C SER A 30 -20.58 0.58 2.32
N SER A 31 -20.25 -0.69 2.51
CA SER A 31 -20.08 -1.31 3.83
C SER A 31 -18.81 -2.15 3.98
N ASN A 32 -17.98 -2.26 2.94
CA ASN A 32 -16.83 -3.16 2.98
C ASN A 32 -15.70 -2.73 2.05
N ALA A 33 -14.48 -3.13 2.39
CA ALA A 33 -13.26 -2.95 1.63
C ALA A 33 -12.66 -4.33 1.32
N VAL A 34 -12.70 -4.74 0.05
CA VAL A 34 -12.34 -6.10 -0.38
C VAL A 34 -11.03 -6.09 -1.18
N PRO A 35 -9.98 -6.83 -0.75
CA PRO A 35 -8.75 -6.97 -1.53
C PRO A 35 -8.99 -7.66 -2.89
N LEU A 36 -8.35 -7.15 -3.94
CA LEU A 36 -8.50 -7.62 -5.33
C LEU A 36 -7.24 -8.30 -5.87
N ARG A 37 -6.12 -7.61 -5.73
CA ARG A 37 -4.81 -7.96 -6.25
C ARG A 37 -3.77 -7.44 -5.29
N SER A 38 -2.65 -8.13 -5.24
CA SER A 38 -1.52 -7.82 -4.38
C SER A 38 -0.23 -7.90 -5.19
N SER A 39 0.72 -7.07 -4.81
CA SER A 39 2.08 -7.12 -5.34
C SER A 39 3.02 -6.53 -4.30
N TYR A 40 4.32 -6.60 -4.56
CA TYR A 40 5.31 -5.82 -3.82
C TYR A 40 6.28 -5.19 -4.81
N ALA A 41 6.93 -4.11 -4.38
CA ALA A 41 7.98 -3.44 -5.12
C ALA A 41 9.07 -2.94 -4.17
N HIS A 42 10.26 -2.71 -4.70
CA HIS A 42 11.34 -2.06 -3.95
C HIS A 42 11.42 -0.60 -4.42
N LEU A 43 11.26 0.34 -3.48
CA LEU A 43 11.44 1.76 -3.74
C LEU A 43 12.88 2.14 -3.41
N ILE A 44 13.58 2.66 -4.42
CA ILE A 44 15.01 3.03 -4.36
C ILE A 44 15.19 4.56 -4.29
N GLY A 45 14.11 5.33 -4.46
CA GLY A 45 14.04 6.79 -4.35
C GLY A 45 12.62 7.25 -3.99
N ASP A 46 12.45 8.56 -3.80
CA ASP A 46 11.20 9.19 -3.37
C ASP A 46 10.54 10.09 -4.45
N GLU A 47 11.02 10.01 -5.69
CA GLU A 47 10.59 10.89 -6.79
C GLU A 47 9.27 10.46 -7.45
N MET A 48 8.77 9.27 -7.13
CA MET A 48 7.54 8.72 -7.69
C MET A 48 6.35 9.63 -7.37
N THR A 49 5.69 10.14 -8.39
CA THR A 49 4.45 10.90 -8.22
C THR A 49 3.25 9.97 -8.05
N TRP A 50 2.17 10.46 -7.44
CA TRP A 50 0.93 9.69 -7.34
C TRP A 50 0.37 9.30 -8.72
N LYS A 51 0.49 10.20 -9.70
CA LYS A 51 0.02 9.95 -11.08
C LYS A 51 0.75 8.75 -11.72
N GLU A 52 2.05 8.65 -11.52
CA GLU A 52 2.88 7.54 -12.02
C GLU A 52 2.56 6.25 -11.28
N MET A 53 2.52 6.28 -9.94
CA MET A 53 2.12 5.13 -9.12
C MET A 53 0.76 4.58 -9.56
N ARG A 54 -0.25 5.46 -9.68
CA ARG A 54 -1.58 5.07 -10.16
C ARG A 54 -1.55 4.45 -11.56
N GLY A 55 -0.72 4.96 -12.47
CA GLY A 55 -0.50 4.37 -13.78
C GLY A 55 0.05 2.95 -13.71
N LEU A 56 0.99 2.67 -12.79
CA LEU A 56 1.49 1.31 -12.54
C LEU A 56 0.40 0.40 -11.97
N LEU A 57 -0.38 0.89 -11.02
CA LEU A 57 -1.48 0.15 -10.39
C LEU A 57 -2.58 -0.21 -11.40
N ASP A 58 -2.90 0.70 -12.33
CA ASP A 58 -3.85 0.46 -13.41
C ASP A 58 -3.38 -0.65 -14.37
N GLY A 59 -2.07 -0.91 -14.42
CA GLY A 59 -1.48 -2.06 -15.10
C GLY A 59 -1.98 -3.43 -14.62
N ALA A 60 -2.57 -3.50 -13.42
CA ALA A 60 -3.22 -4.72 -12.91
C ALA A 60 -4.49 -5.12 -13.69
N ARG A 61 -5.03 -4.22 -14.55
CA ARG A 61 -6.20 -4.44 -15.42
C ARG A 61 -7.45 -4.96 -14.68
N THR A 62 -7.56 -4.63 -13.40
CA THR A 62 -8.78 -4.83 -12.61
C THR A 62 -9.21 -3.46 -12.11
N PRO A 63 -10.50 -3.08 -12.21
CA PRO A 63 -10.93 -1.82 -11.64
C PRO A 63 -10.78 -1.89 -10.10
N TRP A 64 -10.30 -0.82 -9.49
CA TRP A 64 -10.00 -0.66 -8.07
C TRP A 64 -10.33 0.76 -7.60
N ASP A 65 -10.71 0.92 -6.33
CA ASP A 65 -11.14 2.21 -5.75
C ASP A 65 -10.13 2.80 -4.78
N GLY A 66 -9.38 1.92 -4.09
CA GLY A 66 -8.28 2.31 -3.23
C GLY A 66 -7.11 1.34 -3.26
N VAL A 67 -5.99 1.75 -2.67
CA VAL A 67 -4.78 0.94 -2.53
C VAL A 67 -4.19 1.13 -1.14
N ALA A 68 -3.90 0.03 -0.46
CA ALA A 68 -3.19 0.04 0.82
C ALA A 68 -1.72 -0.30 0.61
N PHE A 69 -0.85 0.50 1.22
CA PHE A 69 0.58 0.29 1.25
C PHE A 69 1.05 -0.11 2.63
N PHE A 70 1.83 -1.18 2.72
CA PHE A 70 2.54 -1.59 3.93
C PHE A 70 4.04 -1.56 3.66
N VAL A 71 4.83 -1.13 4.63
CA VAL A 71 6.28 -1.03 4.49
C VAL A 71 6.95 -2.27 5.09
N GLY A 72 7.88 -2.84 4.33
CA GLY A 72 8.77 -3.92 4.75
C GLY A 72 10.21 -3.47 4.70
N LEU A 73 10.93 -3.64 5.81
CA LEU A 73 12.35 -3.32 5.94
C LEU A 73 13.15 -4.58 6.25
N GLY A 74 14.33 -4.68 5.65
CA GLY A 74 15.33 -5.69 5.98
C GLY A 74 15.90 -5.50 7.38
N HIS A 75 16.56 -6.55 7.89
CA HIS A 75 17.12 -6.56 9.25
C HIS A 75 18.18 -5.48 9.52
N GLN A 76 18.77 -4.89 8.48
CA GLN A 76 19.77 -3.81 8.58
C GLN A 76 19.23 -2.48 8.04
N GLY A 77 17.90 -2.34 7.91
CA GLY A 77 17.30 -1.36 7.01
C GLY A 77 17.37 -1.82 5.56
N GLY A 78 16.85 -1.01 4.64
CA GLY A 78 16.82 -1.35 3.22
C GLY A 78 15.63 -2.24 2.80
N PRO A 79 15.51 -2.56 1.50
CA PRO A 79 14.48 -3.46 0.99
C PRO A 79 14.67 -4.89 1.49
N LEU A 80 13.57 -5.64 1.58
CA LEU A 80 13.58 -7.05 1.88
C LEU A 80 14.12 -7.85 0.68
N PRO A 81 14.85 -8.96 0.91
CA PRO A 81 15.13 -9.92 -0.15
C PRO A 81 13.83 -10.49 -0.75
N ASP A 82 13.79 -10.71 -2.06
CA ASP A 82 12.59 -11.16 -2.80
C ASP A 82 11.85 -12.34 -2.14
N PRO A 83 12.51 -13.45 -1.74
CA PRO A 83 11.81 -14.56 -1.09
C PRO A 83 11.13 -14.16 0.23
N VAL A 84 11.73 -13.22 0.96
CA VAL A 84 11.18 -12.70 2.21
C VAL A 84 10.02 -11.75 1.93
N ALA A 85 10.14 -10.89 0.91
CA ALA A 85 9.07 -10.00 0.48
C ALA A 85 7.84 -10.79 0.00
N ALA A 86 8.02 -11.81 -0.84
CA ALA A 86 6.94 -12.67 -1.30
C ALA A 86 6.22 -13.38 -0.15
N ARG A 87 6.96 -13.89 0.84
CA ARG A 87 6.38 -14.49 2.04
C ARG A 87 5.63 -13.46 2.87
N LYS A 88 6.20 -12.27 3.05
CA LYS A 88 5.58 -11.22 3.85
C LYS A 88 4.30 -10.68 3.20
N LEU A 89 4.25 -10.61 1.88
CA LEU A 89 3.04 -10.26 1.15
C LEU A 89 1.91 -11.26 1.45
N LYS A 90 2.20 -12.57 1.48
CA LYS A 90 1.23 -13.60 1.85
C LYS A 90 0.71 -13.43 3.28
N GLU A 91 1.57 -13.02 4.21
CA GLU A 91 1.17 -12.71 5.60
C GLU A 91 0.22 -11.51 5.63
N VAL A 92 0.56 -10.41 4.95
CA VAL A 92 -0.30 -9.22 4.85
C VAL A 92 -1.66 -9.55 4.21
N GLU A 93 -1.67 -10.34 3.13
CA GLU A 93 -2.90 -10.83 2.50
C GLU A 93 -3.78 -11.61 3.48
N ALA A 94 -3.17 -12.50 4.27
CA ALA A 94 -3.89 -13.33 5.24
C ALA A 94 -4.47 -12.47 6.38
N ASP A 95 -3.70 -11.51 6.89
CA ASP A 95 -4.13 -10.61 7.97
C ASP A 95 -5.31 -9.74 7.52
N VAL A 96 -5.24 -9.13 6.32
CA VAL A 96 -6.34 -8.31 5.79
C VAL A 96 -7.57 -9.14 5.47
N LYS A 97 -7.40 -10.39 5.01
CA LYS A 97 -8.53 -11.30 4.79
C LYS A 97 -9.21 -11.71 6.10
N ALA A 98 -8.44 -11.88 7.17
CA ALA A 98 -8.97 -12.21 8.49
C ALA A 98 -9.66 -11.00 9.16
N ASP A 99 -9.09 -9.81 8.99
CA ASP A 99 -9.60 -8.55 9.54
C ASP A 99 -9.35 -7.39 8.56
N PRO A 100 -10.40 -6.91 7.85
CA PRO A 100 -10.30 -5.77 6.94
C PRO A 100 -9.80 -4.47 7.58
N LEU A 101 -9.94 -4.30 8.91
CA LEU A 101 -9.42 -3.12 9.62
C LEU A 101 -7.89 -3.08 9.65
N THR A 102 -7.23 -4.21 9.34
CA THR A 102 -5.78 -4.27 9.13
C THR A 102 -5.31 -3.29 8.05
N LEU A 103 -6.16 -2.93 7.09
CA LEU A 103 -5.85 -1.89 6.09
C LEU A 103 -5.44 -0.56 6.73
N ASN A 104 -5.97 -0.22 7.92
CA ASN A 104 -5.63 0.99 8.66
C ASN A 104 -4.23 0.96 9.31
N ARG A 105 -3.57 -0.21 9.36
CA ARG A 105 -2.17 -0.31 9.81
C ARG A 105 -1.19 0.07 8.69
N GLY A 106 -1.65 -0.01 7.44
CA GLY A 106 -0.95 0.53 6.29
C GLY A 106 -1.38 1.98 6.02
N LEU A 107 -0.95 2.48 4.86
CA LEU A 107 -1.41 3.76 4.33
C LEU A 107 -2.36 3.50 3.19
N PHE A 108 -3.59 3.96 3.35
CA PHE A 108 -4.66 3.65 2.43
C PHE A 108 -5.00 4.90 1.62
N PHE A 109 -4.96 4.81 0.29
CA PHE A 109 -5.23 5.94 -0.60
C PHE A 109 -6.39 5.64 -1.54
N ASP A 110 -7.21 6.66 -1.82
CA ASP A 110 -8.17 6.60 -2.92
C ASP A 110 -7.51 6.84 -4.28
N ARG A 111 -8.28 6.74 -5.37
CA ARG A 111 -7.77 6.99 -6.74
C ARG A 111 -7.18 8.38 -6.99
N GLU A 112 -7.50 9.37 -6.16
CA GLU A 112 -7.01 10.74 -6.27
C GLU A 112 -5.80 11.00 -5.35
N GLY A 113 -5.35 9.98 -4.60
CA GLY A 113 -4.16 10.04 -3.76
C GLY A 113 -4.41 10.68 -2.41
N ARG A 114 -5.68 10.76 -2.00
CA ARG A 114 -6.08 11.23 -0.68
C ARG A 114 -6.07 10.06 0.29
N HIS A 115 -5.62 10.33 1.52
CA HIS A 115 -5.60 9.31 2.55
C HIS A 115 -7.03 8.90 2.98
N LEU A 116 -7.24 7.60 3.13
CA LEU A 116 -8.47 6.95 3.55
C LEU A 116 -8.27 6.28 4.91
N ARG A 117 -9.37 6.13 5.65
CA ARG A 117 -9.45 5.33 6.86
C ARG A 117 -10.76 4.55 6.83
N ILE A 118 -10.72 3.31 7.31
CA ILE A 118 -11.90 2.48 7.53
C ILE A 118 -12.27 2.57 8.99
N ASP A 119 -13.49 2.96 9.30
CA ASP A 119 -14.01 2.94 10.66
C ASP A 119 -15.08 1.86 10.79
N GLU A 120 -15.13 1.22 11.96
CA GLU A 120 -16.23 0.31 12.30
C GLU A 120 -17.48 1.12 12.55
N THR A 121 -18.55 0.79 11.84
CA THR A 121 -19.89 1.31 12.17
C THR A 121 -20.53 0.37 13.17
N THR A 122 -20.74 0.83 14.41
CA THR A 122 -21.66 0.14 15.33
C THR A 122 -23.06 0.16 14.72
N ALA A 123 -23.65 -1.03 14.55
CA ALA A 123 -25.03 -1.22 14.13
C ALA A 123 -26.03 -0.69 15.17
#